data_AF-A0A7Y8U518-F1
#
_entry.id   AF-A0A7Y8U518-F1
#
_cell.length_a   1.000
_cell.length_b   1.000
_cell.length_c   1.000
_cell.angle_alpha   90.00
_cell.angle_beta   90.00
_cell.angle_gamma   90.00
#
_symmetry.space_group_name_H-M   'P 1'
#
loop_
_entity.id
_entity.type
_entity.pdbx_description
1 polymer ?
#
loop_
_entity_poly.entity_id
_entity_poly.type
_entity_poly.pdbx_seq_one_letter_code
_entity_poly.pdbx_strand_id
1 'polypeptide(L)'
;MSYASTHIQIMDMRFSAHVSTEEFELWLSQVERFFLKQQHFVLVMQTEPVTEFPEQYRQLQATWYKRYKQDFFQYCLGLVRIAQDPADQQRLNAPSLHAAWRVPYYVTLDRTDALQWAVQRWLC
;
A
#
# COMPACT_ATOMS: atom_id res chain seq x y z
N MET A 1 -21.39 -16.28 -23.61
CA MET A 1 -19.97 -16.56 -23.33
C MET A 1 -19.92 -17.66 -22.27
N SER A 2 -19.15 -18.73 -22.48
CA SER A 2 -19.12 -19.93 -21.63
C SER A 2 -17.98 -19.98 -20.60
N TYR A 3 -17.08 -18.99 -20.59
CA TYR A 3 -15.98 -18.91 -19.64
C TYR A 3 -15.69 -17.45 -19.28
N ALA A 4 -15.52 -17.18 -18.00
CA ALA A 4 -15.01 -15.92 -17.46
C ALA A 4 -14.08 -16.23 -16.30
N SER A 5 -12.98 -15.48 -16.17
CA SER A 5 -12.04 -15.56 -15.06
C SER A 5 -11.86 -14.17 -14.46
N THR A 6 -11.83 -14.10 -13.13
CA THR A 6 -11.65 -12.87 -12.38
C THR A 6 -10.48 -13.06 -11.44
N HIS A 7 -9.54 -12.11 -11.45
CA HIS A 7 -8.31 -12.20 -10.66
C HIS A 7 -8.19 -10.98 -9.76
N ILE A 8 -8.10 -11.22 -8.46
CA ILE A 8 -7.71 -10.20 -7.49
C ILE A 8 -6.21 -9.92 -7.61
N GLN A 9 -5.84 -8.65 -7.49
CA GLN A 9 -4.45 -8.24 -7.34
C GLN A 9 -4.22 -7.72 -5.92
N ILE A 10 -3.36 -8.41 -5.18
CA ILE A 10 -2.86 -7.94 -3.89
C ILE A 10 -1.37 -7.69 -4.06
N MET A 11 -0.96 -6.44 -3.85
CA MET A 11 0.45 -6.09 -3.75
C MET A 11 0.84 -6.13 -2.28
N ASP A 12 1.47 -7.22 -1.85
CA ASP A 12 2.01 -7.37 -0.50
C ASP A 12 3.50 -7.00 -0.49
N MET A 13 3.83 -5.97 0.28
CA MET A 13 5.16 -5.41 0.33
C MET A 13 5.67 -5.23 1.75
N ARG A 14 6.98 -5.46 1.89
CA ARG A 14 7.70 -5.43 3.16
C ARG A 14 9.00 -4.69 2.99
N PHE A 15 9.19 -3.64 3.78
CA PHE A 15 10.47 -2.93 3.87
C PHE A 15 11.25 -3.40 5.09
N SER A 16 12.52 -3.76 4.91
CA SER A 16 13.39 -4.31 5.95
C SER A 16 14.81 -3.78 5.83
N ALA A 17 15.54 -3.72 6.96
CA ALA A 17 16.94 -3.31 7.00
C ALA A 17 17.17 -1.92 6.38
N HIS A 18 18.19 -1.77 5.53
CA HIS A 18 18.50 -0.51 4.87
C HIS A 18 17.90 -0.50 3.46
N VAL A 19 16.86 0.31 3.26
CA VAL A 19 16.20 0.47 1.96
C VAL A 19 16.96 1.51 1.15
N SER A 20 17.43 1.14 -0.03
CA SER A 20 18.09 2.09 -0.95
C SER A 20 17.08 3.00 -1.65
N THR A 21 17.57 4.10 -2.25
CA THR A 21 16.74 4.95 -3.12
C THR A 21 16.18 4.15 -4.30
N GLU A 22 17.01 3.32 -4.92
CA GLU A 22 16.62 2.48 -6.06
C GLU A 22 15.55 1.45 -5.68
N GLU A 23 15.64 0.84 -4.50
CA GLU A 23 14.63 -0.10 -4.00
C GLU A 23 13.29 0.60 -3.72
N PHE A 24 13.35 1.81 -3.17
CA PHE A 24 12.16 2.63 -2.93
C PHE A 24 11.50 3.07 -4.24
N GLU A 25 12.28 3.51 -5.22
CA GLU A 25 11.79 3.86 -6.56
C GLU A 25 11.27 2.65 -7.32
N LEU A 26 11.92 1.50 -7.19
CA LEU A 26 11.43 0.24 -7.75
C LEU A 26 10.04 -0.07 -7.21
N TRP A 27 9.83 0.05 -5.91
CA TRP A 27 8.50 -0.12 -5.32
C TRP A 27 7.46 0.80 -5.97
N LEU A 28 7.75 2.10 -6.05
CA LEU A 28 6.85 3.08 -6.67
C LEU A 28 6.51 2.69 -8.12
N SER A 29 7.51 2.26 -8.89
CA SER A 29 7.33 1.80 -10.27
C SER A 29 6.46 0.53 -10.37
N GLN A 30 6.47 -0.35 -9.36
CA GLN A 30 5.58 -1.52 -9.35
C GLN A 30 4.12 -1.11 -9.13
N VAL A 31 3.87 -0.11 -8.29
CA VAL A 31 2.52 0.44 -8.12
C VAL A 31 2.03 1.07 -9.42
N GLU A 32 2.89 1.81 -10.12
CA GLU A 32 2.57 2.44 -11.41
C GLU A 32 2.12 1.44 -12.48
N ARG A 33 2.63 0.20 -12.45
CA ARG A 33 2.24 -0.85 -13.40
C ARG A 33 0.76 -1.19 -13.33
N PHE A 34 0.12 -1.05 -12.17
CA PHE A 34 -1.33 -1.24 -12.04
C PHE A 34 -2.10 -0.12 -12.76
N PHE A 35 -1.62 1.12 -12.67
CA PHE A 35 -2.24 2.26 -13.36
C PHE A 35 -2.14 2.11 -14.87
N LEU A 36 -0.95 1.76 -15.38
CA LEU A 36 -0.72 1.56 -16.82
C LEU A 36 -1.61 0.44 -17.39
N LYS A 37 -1.90 -0.59 -16.59
CA LYS A 37 -2.79 -1.70 -16.97
C LYS A 37 -4.27 -1.41 -16.68
N GLN A 38 -4.60 -0.24 -16.13
CA GLN A 38 -5.94 0.12 -15.66
C GLN A 38 -6.53 -0.96 -14.73
N GLN A 39 -5.67 -1.53 -13.89
CA GLN A 39 -5.97 -2.72 -13.11
C GLN A 39 -6.17 -2.35 -11.65
N HIS A 40 -7.34 -2.71 -11.12
CA HIS A 40 -7.62 -2.53 -9.70
C HIS A 40 -6.74 -3.45 -8.85
N PHE A 41 -6.29 -2.93 -7.70
CA PHE A 41 -5.44 -3.66 -6.76
C PHE A 41 -5.72 -3.25 -5.32
N VAL A 42 -5.26 -4.08 -4.38
CA VAL A 42 -5.23 -3.77 -2.95
C VAL A 42 -3.78 -3.78 -2.47
N LEU A 43 -3.41 -2.79 -1.67
CA LEU A 43 -2.04 -2.61 -1.19
C LEU A 43 -1.93 -3.07 0.27
N VAL A 44 -1.03 -4.02 0.54
CA VAL A 44 -0.68 -4.50 1.88
C VAL A 44 0.74 -4.08 2.17
N MET A 45 0.95 -3.32 3.24
CA MET A 45 2.23 -2.69 3.55
C MET A 45 2.70 -3.04 4.96
N GLN A 46 3.93 -3.56 5.05
CA GLN A 46 4.63 -3.76 6.31
C GLN A 46 6.00 -3.07 6.27
N THR A 47 6.40 -2.49 7.39
CA THR A 47 7.77 -2.03 7.63
C THR A 47 8.29 -2.81 8.82
N GLU A 48 9.45 -3.46 8.70
CA GLU A 48 10.07 -4.15 9.81
C GLU A 48 10.66 -3.19 10.85
N PRO A 49 10.88 -3.67 12.09
CA PRO A 49 11.65 -2.92 13.08
C PRO A 49 13.04 -2.54 12.53
N VAL A 50 13.52 -1.36 12.92
CA VAL A 50 14.86 -0.86 12.55
C VAL A 50 15.04 -0.66 11.03
N THR A 51 13.96 -0.65 10.24
CA THR A 51 14.06 -0.29 8.83
C THR A 51 14.45 1.17 8.67
N GLU A 52 15.53 1.40 7.92
CA GLU A 52 16.02 2.71 7.54
C GLU A 52 15.60 3.01 6.10
N PHE A 53 15.02 4.19 5.91
CA PHE A 53 14.68 4.70 4.59
C PHE A 53 15.71 5.74 4.15
N PRO A 54 15.91 5.93 2.84
CA PRO A 54 16.84 6.94 2.35
C PRO A 54 16.36 8.33 2.76
N GLU A 55 17.25 9.27 3.07
CA GLU A 55 16.88 10.60 3.63
C GLU A 55 15.78 11.32 2.82
N GLN A 56 15.80 11.14 1.51
CA GLN A 56 14.89 11.81 0.57
C GLN A 56 13.58 11.04 0.30
N TYR A 57 13.34 9.90 0.96
CA TYR A 57 12.18 9.03 0.67
C TYR A 57 10.84 9.77 0.74
N ARG A 58 10.69 10.68 1.71
CA ARG A 58 9.44 11.47 1.86
C ARG A 58 9.21 12.40 0.68
N GLN A 59 10.28 13.00 0.16
CA GLN A 59 10.18 13.89 -1.00
C GLN A 59 9.89 13.09 -2.27
N LEU A 60 10.52 11.93 -2.44
CA LEU A 60 10.24 11.00 -3.54
C LEU A 60 8.78 10.54 -3.50
N GLN A 61 8.32 10.07 -2.34
CA GLN A 61 6.95 9.62 -2.14
C GLN A 61 5.94 10.75 -2.36
N ALA A 62 6.20 11.96 -1.87
CA ALA A 62 5.31 13.11 -2.06
C ALA A 62 5.22 13.53 -3.53
N THR A 63 6.36 13.54 -4.24
CA THR A 63 6.43 13.85 -5.67
C THR A 63 5.66 12.83 -6.50
N TRP A 64 5.90 11.54 -6.22
CA TRP A 64 5.20 10.44 -6.85
C TRP A 64 3.70 10.51 -6.60
N TYR A 65 3.30 10.70 -5.34
CA TYR A 65 1.89 10.76 -4.98
C TYR A 65 1.20 11.94 -5.62
N LYS A 66 1.85 13.12 -5.71
CA LYS A 66 1.28 14.28 -6.41
C LYS A 66 1.03 13.98 -7.90
N ARG A 67 1.93 13.24 -8.54
CA ARG A 67 1.81 12.88 -9.96
C ARG A 67 0.71 11.86 -10.21
N TYR A 68 0.62 10.82 -9.38
CA TYR A 68 -0.27 9.67 -9.61
C TYR A 68 -1.50 9.63 -8.70
N LYS A 69 -1.79 10.71 -7.97
CA LYS A 69 -2.88 10.77 -6.98
C LYS A 69 -4.22 10.31 -7.53
N GLN A 70 -4.56 10.76 -8.74
CA GLN A 70 -5.85 10.43 -9.37
C GLN A 70 -5.90 8.96 -9.75
N ASP A 71 -4.85 8.44 -10.40
CA ASP A 71 -4.75 7.02 -10.75
C ASP A 71 -4.76 6.13 -9.51
N PHE A 72 -4.05 6.52 -8.45
CA PHE A 72 -4.05 5.80 -7.18
C PHE A 72 -5.46 5.73 -6.60
N PHE A 73 -6.23 6.83 -6.59
CA PHE A 73 -7.62 6.80 -6.10
C PHE A 73 -8.57 6.02 -6.99
N GLN A 74 -8.28 5.95 -8.29
CA GLN A 74 -9.10 5.20 -9.23
C GLN A 74 -8.86 3.69 -9.12
N TYR A 75 -7.61 3.25 -9.00
CA TYR A 75 -7.25 1.84 -9.12
C TYR A 75 -6.94 1.15 -7.78
N CYS A 76 -6.58 1.89 -6.72
CA CYS A 76 -6.35 1.31 -5.40
C CYS A 76 -7.68 1.15 -4.66
N LEU A 77 -8.12 -0.10 -4.48
CA LEU A 77 -9.36 -0.43 -3.76
C LEU A 77 -9.21 -0.34 -2.24
N GLY A 78 -7.98 -0.33 -1.73
CA GLY A 78 -7.70 -0.18 -0.32
C GLY A 78 -6.23 -0.32 0.03
N LEU A 79 -5.87 0.23 1.18
CA LEU A 79 -4.54 0.16 1.76
C LEU A 79 -4.64 -0.39 3.18
N VAL A 80 -3.96 -1.49 3.45
CA VAL A 80 -3.78 -2.02 4.81
C VAL A 80 -2.32 -1.93 5.24
N ARG A 81 -2.11 -1.48 6.48
CA ARG A 81 -0.80 -1.47 7.14
C ARG A 81 -0.74 -2.56 8.20
N ILE A 82 0.34 -3.34 8.18
CA ILE A 82 0.67 -4.26 9.25
C ILE A 82 1.63 -3.52 10.19
N ALA A 83 1.12 -3.15 11.36
CA ALA A 83 1.86 -2.48 12.41
C ALA A 83 2.79 -3.47 13.14
N GLN A 84 3.88 -2.96 13.68
CA GLN A 84 4.87 -3.77 14.40
C GLN A 84 4.42 -4.12 15.82
N ASP A 85 3.77 -3.15 16.47
CA ASP A 85 3.32 -3.23 17.85
C ASP A 85 2.10 -2.30 18.06
N PRO A 86 1.42 -2.34 19.22
CA PRO A 86 0.25 -1.51 19.47
C PRO A 86 0.49 0.00 19.41
N ALA A 87 1.70 0.48 19.75
CA ALA A 87 2.02 1.90 19.69
C ALA A 87 2.18 2.37 18.23
N ASP A 88 2.82 1.55 17.40
CA ASP A 88 2.91 1.76 15.96
C ASP A 88 1.53 1.70 15.30
N GLN A 89 0.66 0.77 15.73
CA GLN A 89 -0.71 0.68 15.26
C GLN A 89 -1.48 1.98 15.54
N GLN A 90 -1.36 2.54 16.74
CA GLN A 90 -2.01 3.81 17.09
C GLN A 90 -1.49 4.96 16.23
N ARG A 91 -0.18 5.02 15.99
CA ARG A 91 0.46 6.03 15.14
C ARG A 91 -0.01 5.94 13.68
N LEU A 92 -0.11 4.72 13.14
CA LEU A 92 -0.57 4.47 11.78
C LEU A 92 -2.08 4.67 11.61
N ASN A 93 -2.88 4.47 12.66
CA ASN A 93 -4.32 4.77 12.70
C ASN A 93 -4.64 6.26 12.95
N ALA A 94 -3.65 7.16 12.87
CA ALA A 94 -3.90 8.58 13.08
C ALA A 94 -4.93 9.13 12.06
N PRO A 95 -5.92 9.96 12.47
CA PRO A 95 -6.93 10.50 11.56
C PRO A 95 -6.36 11.25 10.34
N SER A 96 -5.19 11.87 10.49
CA SER A 96 -4.48 12.55 9.40
C SER A 96 -4.08 11.59 8.28
N LEU A 97 -3.72 10.35 8.59
CA LEU A 97 -3.36 9.34 7.60
C LEU A 97 -4.58 8.84 6.83
N HIS A 98 -5.70 8.60 7.53
CA HIS A 98 -6.97 8.27 6.88
C HIS A 98 -7.40 9.37 5.90
N ALA A 99 -7.29 10.64 6.29
CA ALA A 99 -7.61 11.77 5.43
C ALA A 99 -6.66 11.90 4.22
N ALA A 100 -5.39 11.54 4.38
CA ALA A 100 -4.38 11.67 3.32
C ALA A 100 -4.58 10.66 2.18
N TRP A 101 -4.93 9.40 2.49
CA TRP A 101 -4.99 8.31 1.52
C TRP A 101 -6.28 8.26 0.70
N ARG A 102 -7.41 8.77 1.20
CA ARG A 102 -8.73 8.85 0.51
C ARG A 102 -9.27 7.54 -0.11
N VAL A 103 -8.60 6.43 0.11
CA VAL A 103 -9.05 5.06 -0.16
C VAL A 103 -9.38 4.39 1.18
N PRO A 104 -10.16 3.29 1.20
CA PRO A 104 -10.31 2.49 2.40
C PRO A 104 -8.95 2.20 3.03
N TYR A 105 -8.79 2.53 4.30
CA TYR A 105 -7.52 2.43 5.01
C TYR A 105 -7.72 1.64 6.31
N TYR A 106 -6.85 0.66 6.54
CA TYR A 106 -6.92 -0.21 7.70
C TYR A 106 -5.53 -0.47 8.30
N VAL A 107 -5.47 -0.69 9.60
CA VAL A 107 -4.21 -1.00 10.30
C VAL A 107 -4.45 -2.13 11.29
N THR A 108 -3.66 -3.18 11.17
CA THR A 108 -3.74 -4.37 12.02
C THR A 108 -2.36 -4.80 12.48
N LEU A 109 -2.30 -5.63 13.52
CA LEU A 109 -1.08 -6.29 13.99
C LEU A 109 -0.89 -7.67 13.36
N ASP A 110 -1.95 -8.22 12.74
CA ASP A 110 -1.95 -9.57 12.22
C ASP A 110 -1.96 -9.59 10.68
N ARG A 111 -1.00 -10.32 10.11
CA ARG A 111 -0.87 -10.41 8.65
C ARG A 111 -2.02 -11.18 7.99
N THR A 112 -2.58 -12.18 8.67
CA THR A 112 -3.71 -12.97 8.16
C THR A 112 -4.94 -12.07 8.05
N ASP A 113 -5.20 -11.28 9.09
CA ASP A 113 -6.27 -10.28 9.12
C ASP A 113 -6.08 -9.22 8.02
N ALA A 114 -4.85 -8.74 7.81
CA ALA A 114 -4.56 -7.80 6.72
C ALA A 114 -4.92 -8.37 5.33
N LEU A 115 -4.55 -9.63 5.07
CA LEU A 115 -4.84 -10.31 3.81
C LEU A 115 -6.33 -10.62 3.66
N GLN A 116 -7.01 -11.03 4.73
CA GLN A 116 -8.47 -11.22 4.72
C GLN A 116 -9.19 -9.92 4.40
N TRP A 117 -8.82 -8.83 5.06
CA TRP A 117 -9.37 -7.51 4.78
C TRP A 117 -9.11 -7.09 3.33
N ALA A 118 -7.91 -7.37 2.79
CA ALA A 118 -7.58 -7.06 1.42
C ALA A 118 -8.44 -7.82 0.40
N VAL A 119 -8.67 -9.12 0.63
CA VAL A 119 -9.59 -9.92 -0.20
C VAL A 119 -11.02 -9.37 -0.12
N GLN A 120 -11.48 -8.99 1.07
CA GLN A 120 -12.81 -8.39 1.22
C GLN A 120 -12.96 -7.08 0.43
N ARG A 121 -11.92 -6.26 0.31
CA ARG A 121 -11.98 -5.02 -0.50
C ARG A 121 -12.19 -5.27 -1.98
N TRP A 122 -11.74 -6.40 -2.49
CA TRP A 122 -11.98 -6.77 -3.89
C TRP A 122 -13.42 -7.25 -4.14
N LEU A 123 -14.06 -7.82 -3.12
CA LEU A 123 -15.39 -8.41 -3.25
C LEU A 123 -16.54 -7.39 -3.09
N CYS A 124 -16.25 -6.22 -2.52
CA CYS A 124 -17.21 -5.15 -2.21
C CYS A 124 -17.14 -4.02 -3.24
#